data_AF-A0A381USB8-F1
#
_entry.id   AF-A0A381USB8-F1
#
_cell.length_a   1.000
_cell.length_b   1.000
_cell.length_c   1.000
_cell.angle_alpha   90.00
_cell.angle_beta   90.00
_cell.angle_gamma   90.00
#
_symmetry.space_group_name_H-M   'P 1'
#
loop_
_entity.id
_entity.type
_entity.pdbx_description
1 polymer ?
#
loop_
_entity_poly.entity_id
_entity_poly.type
_entity_poly.pdbx_seq_one_letter_code
_entity_poly.pdbx_strand_id
1 'polypeptide(L)'
;MLDTKSEAQSLRPAFQLIDYARFVIPSVIGVTALLLPIPFRDSINIGMGILSTLIQETLDASLPLLATVVIFISMLVTVVMQAMAKRVGFSTIISQFAKRPVWSLFVVGRVALVSRITAALASGAVLLQIGPAWLVSDTTGGVILNNLIPVLLVIFFIAPFLLPLLTDFGLMELVGTLLRKIFRPLFRLPGRAAIDALASWMGAAPVGVVITTQQYEQGYYTDREAATIATTFSVVSVAFAFVIIEFIGLVHLFLPYYGTVLVAGVMAAIVMPRIPPLSRKSDNYYAPIGKQLAEESPRTRSLLSWGLELAILRARRAPAWPVILRRAWINVLDIWFTLLPLIMTIGTLALVLAEHTPIFRWAALPFVPFL
;
A
#
# COMPACT_ATOMS: atom_id res chain seq x y z
N MET A 1 -5.59 -51.70 16.51
CA MET A 1 -6.38 -50.48 16.32
C MET A 1 -6.08 -49.57 17.50
N LEU A 2 -5.06 -48.71 17.36
CA LEU A 2 -4.67 -47.73 18.38
C LEU A 2 -5.47 -46.44 18.12
N ASP A 3 -6.07 -45.94 19.19
CA ASP A 3 -7.03 -44.85 19.23
C ASP A 3 -6.35 -43.50 18.98
N THR A 4 -6.21 -43.13 17.70
CA THR A 4 -5.59 -41.88 17.22
C THR A 4 -6.39 -40.61 17.55
N LYS A 5 -7.53 -40.73 18.24
CA LYS A 5 -8.32 -39.57 18.70
C LYS A 5 -7.87 -38.99 20.03
N SER A 6 -7.09 -39.74 20.83
CA SER A 6 -6.66 -39.30 22.18
C SER A 6 -5.44 -38.37 22.15
N GLU A 7 -4.49 -38.57 21.24
CA GLU A 7 -3.25 -37.76 21.20
C GLU A 7 -3.42 -36.36 20.57
N ALA A 8 -4.47 -36.12 19.78
CA ALA A 8 -4.68 -34.82 19.15
C ALA A 8 -5.31 -33.76 20.08
N GLN A 9 -5.74 -34.13 21.29
CA GLN A 9 -6.34 -33.22 22.27
C GLN A 9 -5.35 -32.66 23.30
N SER A 10 -4.10 -33.16 23.35
CA SER A 10 -3.18 -32.95 24.48
C SER A 10 -2.19 -31.79 24.38
N LEU A 11 -2.28 -30.92 23.36
CA LEU A 11 -1.42 -29.72 23.26
C LEU A 11 -2.25 -28.45 23.04
N ARG A 12 -3.19 -28.15 23.94
CA ARG A 12 -3.73 -26.78 24.02
C ARG A 12 -2.68 -25.92 24.72
N PRO A 13 -2.01 -24.97 24.06
CA PRO A 13 -1.18 -24.03 24.78
C PRO A 13 -2.08 -23.25 25.74
N ALA A 14 -1.83 -23.34 27.04
CA ALA A 14 -2.49 -22.45 27.99
C ALA A 14 -2.10 -21.01 27.62
N PHE A 15 -3.09 -20.20 27.25
CA PHE A 15 -2.89 -18.78 26.97
C PHE A 15 -2.91 -18.00 28.27
N GLN A 16 -1.90 -17.17 28.49
CA GLN A 16 -1.81 -16.26 29.62
C GLN A 16 -2.37 -14.89 29.21
N LEU A 17 -2.75 -14.06 30.19
CA LEU A 17 -3.28 -12.72 29.95
C LEU A 17 -2.36 -11.86 29.08
N ILE A 18 -1.05 -12.03 29.21
CA ILE A 18 -0.03 -11.34 28.41
C ILE A 18 -0.16 -11.67 26.91
N ASP A 19 -0.60 -12.87 26.55
CA ASP A 19 -0.74 -13.28 25.15
C ASP A 19 -1.96 -12.63 24.50
N TYR A 20 -3.05 -12.53 25.26
CA TYR A 20 -4.21 -11.75 24.87
C TYR A 20 -3.84 -10.27 24.72
N ALA A 21 -3.11 -9.69 25.67
CA ALA A 21 -2.68 -8.29 25.60
C ALA A 21 -1.79 -8.02 24.39
N ARG A 22 -0.87 -8.94 24.05
CA ARG A 22 -0.02 -8.87 22.86
C ARG A 22 -0.80 -8.91 21.54
N PHE A 23 -1.96 -9.55 21.51
CA PHE A 23 -2.87 -9.52 20.37
C PHE A 23 -3.75 -8.26 20.38
N VAL A 24 -4.49 -8.04 21.46
CA VAL A 24 -5.56 -7.04 21.55
C VAL A 24 -5.03 -5.62 21.46
N ILE A 25 -3.97 -5.28 22.21
CA ILE A 25 -3.49 -3.88 22.29
C ILE A 25 -3.01 -3.40 20.91
N PRO A 26 -2.08 -4.09 20.21
CA PRO A 26 -1.64 -3.66 18.90
C PRO A 26 -2.77 -3.68 17.86
N SER A 27 -3.63 -4.71 17.91
CA SER A 27 -4.76 -4.81 16.97
C SER A 27 -5.75 -3.66 17.13
N VAL A 28 -6.10 -3.28 18.37
CA VAL A 28 -6.99 -2.16 18.64
C VAL A 28 -6.36 -0.86 18.15
N ILE A 29 -5.08 -0.63 18.44
CA ILE A 29 -4.36 0.57 17.96
C ILE A 29 -4.32 0.60 16.43
N GLY A 30 -4.04 -0.54 15.79
CA GLY A 30 -4.04 -0.64 14.33
C GLY A 30 -5.40 -0.36 13.71
N VAL A 31 -6.47 -0.93 14.27
CA VAL A 31 -7.86 -0.71 13.81
C VAL A 31 -8.25 0.76 14.01
N THR A 32 -7.98 1.36 15.17
CA THR A 32 -8.35 2.77 15.41
C THR A 32 -7.53 3.72 14.54
N ALA A 33 -6.25 3.43 14.31
CA ALA A 33 -5.39 4.28 13.49
C ALA A 33 -5.70 4.18 11.99
N LEU A 34 -6.01 2.99 11.46
CA LEU A 34 -6.12 2.77 10.01
C LEU A 34 -7.53 2.51 9.50
N LEU A 35 -8.45 2.01 10.34
CA LEU A 35 -9.74 1.47 9.90
C LEU A 35 -10.96 2.12 10.56
N LEU A 36 -10.80 2.97 11.56
CA LEU A 36 -11.94 3.61 12.22
C LEU A 36 -12.12 5.03 11.67
N PRO A 37 -13.28 5.37 11.07
CA PRO A 37 -13.58 6.73 10.66
C PRO A 37 -13.86 7.58 11.91
N ILE A 38 -13.08 8.64 12.08
CA ILE A 38 -13.12 9.58 13.19
C ILE A 38 -13.51 10.96 12.62
N PRO A 39 -14.54 11.62 13.14
CA PRO A 39 -14.82 13.00 12.77
C PRO A 39 -13.65 13.89 13.20
N PHE A 40 -13.08 14.62 12.25
CA PHE A 40 -11.96 15.53 12.49
C PHE A 40 -12.19 16.81 11.69
N ARG A 41 -12.45 17.90 12.42
CA ARG A 41 -12.94 19.17 11.87
C ARG A 41 -14.25 18.95 11.09
N ASP A 42 -14.34 19.48 9.87
CA ASP A 42 -15.52 19.40 9.01
C ASP A 42 -15.55 18.14 8.13
N SER A 43 -14.63 17.19 8.35
CA SER A 43 -14.49 15.98 7.53
C SER A 43 -14.40 14.71 8.37
N ILE A 44 -14.66 13.57 7.75
CA ILE A 44 -14.39 12.26 8.33
C ILE A 44 -13.00 11.84 7.87
N ASN A 45 -12.13 11.51 8.83
CA ASN A 45 -10.77 11.05 8.55
C ASN A 45 -10.46 9.78 9.35
N ILE A 46 -9.34 9.12 9.09
CA ILE A 46 -8.85 8.01 9.92
C ILE A 46 -7.71 8.50 10.83
N GLY A 47 -7.38 7.76 11.89
CA GLY A 47 -6.31 8.17 12.81
C GLY A 47 -4.97 8.49 12.11
N MET A 48 -4.57 7.70 11.11
CA MET A 48 -3.40 7.98 10.28
C MET A 48 -3.55 9.28 9.50
N GLY A 49 -4.71 9.56 8.90
CA GLY A 49 -4.95 10.77 8.14
C GLY A 49 -5.00 12.02 9.01
N ILE A 50 -5.48 11.91 10.25
CA ILE A 50 -5.36 12.96 11.27
C ILE A 50 -3.89 13.25 11.54
N LEU A 51 -3.08 12.22 11.84
CA LEU A 51 -1.64 12.39 12.06
C LEU A 51 -0.95 12.98 10.83
N SER A 52 -1.31 12.53 9.63
CA SER A 52 -0.77 13.08 8.39
C SER A 52 -1.14 14.54 8.19
N THR A 53 -2.37 14.95 8.54
CA THR A 53 -2.82 16.34 8.43
C THR A 53 -2.04 17.23 9.41
N LEU A 54 -1.87 16.78 10.65
CA LEU A 54 -1.12 17.53 11.67
C LEU A 54 0.35 17.74 11.29
N ILE A 55 1.00 16.70 10.74
CA ILE A 55 2.38 16.81 10.24
C ILE A 55 2.44 17.73 9.01
N GLN A 56 1.44 17.66 8.12
CA GLN A 56 1.39 18.52 6.94
C GLN A 56 1.26 19.99 7.32
N GLU A 57 0.35 20.34 8.22
CA GLU A 57 0.15 21.73 8.67
C GLU A 57 1.38 22.31 9.37
N THR A 58 2.15 21.47 10.08
CA THR A 58 3.37 21.92 10.76
C THR A 58 4.56 22.07 9.81
N LEU A 59 4.61 21.33 8.70
CA LEU A 59 5.73 21.30 7.76
C LEU A 59 5.42 21.92 6.40
N ASP A 60 4.22 22.48 6.19
CA ASP A 60 3.65 22.84 4.88
C ASP A 60 4.65 23.52 3.93
N ALA A 61 5.25 24.62 4.35
CA ALA A 61 6.22 25.37 3.55
C ALA A 61 7.52 24.61 3.23
N SER A 62 7.87 23.59 4.02
CA SER A 62 9.09 22.80 3.88
C SER A 62 8.88 21.49 3.12
N LEU A 63 7.64 21.01 2.96
CA LEU A 63 7.38 19.70 2.36
C LEU A 63 7.81 19.61 0.88
N PRO A 64 7.57 20.60 0.01
CA PRO A 64 8.07 20.55 -1.37
C PRO A 64 9.60 20.48 -1.44
N LEU A 65 10.29 21.19 -0.54
CA LEU A 65 11.75 21.14 -0.41
C LEU A 65 12.21 19.76 0.05
N LEU A 66 11.63 19.20 1.11
CA LEU A 66 11.96 17.88 1.63
C LEU A 66 11.73 16.79 0.57
N ALA A 67 10.61 16.86 -0.15
CA ALA A 67 10.31 15.98 -1.26
C ALA A 67 11.36 16.04 -2.37
N THR A 68 11.74 17.26 -2.77
CA THR A 68 12.79 17.47 -3.79
C THR A 68 14.13 16.89 -3.32
N VAL A 69 14.51 17.09 -2.06
CA VAL A 69 15.73 16.52 -1.49
C VAL A 69 15.70 14.98 -1.51
N VAL A 70 14.58 14.37 -1.11
CA VAL A 70 14.41 12.91 -1.14
C VAL A 70 14.53 12.36 -2.57
N ILE A 71 13.89 13.00 -3.54
CA ILE A 71 13.97 12.63 -4.96
C ILE A 71 15.40 12.80 -5.48
N PHE A 72 16.08 13.90 -5.12
CA PHE A 72 17.45 14.17 -5.54
C PHE A 72 18.45 13.16 -4.97
N ILE A 73 18.32 12.80 -3.68
CA ILE A 73 19.11 11.74 -3.05
C ILE A 73 18.87 10.41 -3.75
N SER A 74 17.60 10.08 -4.05
CA SER A 74 17.25 8.86 -4.79
C SER A 74 18.00 8.79 -6.13
N MET A 75 17.96 9.89 -6.90
CA MET A 75 18.68 10.01 -8.17
C MET A 75 20.20 9.87 -7.99
N LEU A 76 20.79 10.64 -7.08
CA LEU A 76 22.24 10.70 -6.87
C LEU A 76 22.80 9.31 -6.50
N VAL A 77 22.21 8.66 -5.49
CA VAL A 77 22.67 7.36 -5.02
C VAL A 77 22.50 6.29 -6.11
N THR A 78 21.40 6.33 -6.86
CA THR A 78 21.17 5.39 -7.98
C THR A 78 22.22 5.55 -9.08
N VAL A 79 22.52 6.78 -9.48
CA VAL A 79 23.52 7.08 -10.52
C VAL A 79 24.91 6.64 -10.07
N VAL A 80 25.30 6.96 -8.83
CA VAL A 80 26.59 6.53 -8.26
C VAL A 80 26.70 5.01 -8.23
N MET A 81 25.67 4.32 -7.73
CA MET A 81 25.64 2.85 -7.69
C MET A 81 25.76 2.23 -9.08
N GLN A 82 25.08 2.79 -10.08
CA GLN A 82 25.12 2.27 -11.44
C GLN A 82 26.46 2.56 -12.13
N ALA A 83 27.07 3.71 -11.86
CA ALA A 83 28.42 4.04 -12.32
C ALA A 83 29.48 3.12 -11.70
N MET A 84 29.36 2.81 -10.40
CA MET A 84 30.22 1.83 -9.71
C MET A 84 30.02 0.42 -10.26
N ALA A 85 28.77 0.01 -10.53
CA ALA A 85 28.43 -1.28 -11.13
C ALA A 85 29.09 -1.50 -12.50
N LYS A 86 29.22 -0.43 -13.29
CA LYS A 86 29.93 -0.45 -14.58
C LYS A 86 31.45 -0.61 -14.42
N ARG A 87 32.05 -0.16 -13.31
CA ARG A 87 33.51 -0.22 -13.06
C ARG A 87 33.99 -1.52 -12.42
N VAL A 88 33.23 -2.08 -11.47
CA VAL A 88 33.64 -3.24 -10.64
C VAL A 88 33.04 -4.57 -11.16
N GLY A 89 32.13 -4.49 -12.13
CA GLY A 89 31.38 -5.64 -12.65
C GLY A 89 30.03 -5.77 -11.94
N PHE A 90 28.96 -5.84 -12.75
CA PHE A 90 27.57 -5.83 -12.30
C PHE A 90 27.24 -7.03 -11.37
N SER A 91 27.85 -8.20 -11.61
CA SER A 91 27.65 -9.42 -10.81
C SER A 91 28.21 -9.32 -9.37
N THR A 92 29.34 -8.64 -9.18
CA THR A 92 29.99 -8.46 -7.87
C THR A 92 29.21 -7.47 -7.00
N ILE A 93 28.70 -6.39 -7.58
CA ILE A 93 27.91 -5.39 -6.85
C ILE A 93 26.53 -5.93 -6.48
N ILE A 94 25.86 -6.66 -7.36
CA ILE A 94 24.59 -7.30 -7.02
C ILE A 94 24.78 -8.30 -5.88
N SER A 95 25.77 -9.19 -5.96
CA SER A 95 25.96 -10.22 -4.93
C SER A 95 26.34 -9.69 -3.55
N GLN A 96 26.99 -8.52 -3.46
CA GLN A 96 27.38 -7.90 -2.19
C GLN A 96 26.35 -6.91 -1.64
N PHE A 97 25.75 -6.08 -2.50
CA PHE A 97 24.82 -5.02 -2.09
C PHE A 97 23.36 -5.48 -2.08
N ALA A 98 22.94 -6.45 -2.90
CA ALA A 98 21.58 -7.00 -2.83
C ALA A 98 21.33 -7.76 -1.50
N LYS A 99 22.40 -8.20 -0.82
CA LYS A 99 22.30 -8.80 0.52
C LYS A 99 22.01 -7.77 1.62
N ARG A 100 22.14 -6.47 1.36
CA ARG A 100 21.85 -5.40 2.32
C ARG A 100 20.55 -4.69 1.93
N PRO A 101 19.52 -4.69 2.79
CA PRO A 101 18.16 -4.27 2.40
C PRO A 101 18.10 -2.84 1.85
N VAL A 102 18.81 -1.89 2.46
CA VAL A 102 18.79 -0.48 2.02
C VAL A 102 19.49 -0.27 0.67
N TRP A 103 20.57 -1.00 0.39
CA TRP A 103 21.35 -0.80 -0.82
C TRP A 103 20.69 -1.43 -2.06
N SER A 104 19.87 -2.46 -1.85
CA SER A 104 19.08 -3.07 -2.90
C SER A 104 18.09 -2.09 -3.56
N LEU A 105 17.64 -1.06 -2.82
CA LEU A 105 16.70 -0.02 -3.29
C LEU A 105 17.24 0.87 -4.41
N PHE A 106 18.57 0.88 -4.59
CA PHE A 106 19.26 1.71 -5.59
C PHE A 106 19.75 0.93 -6.80
N VAL A 107 19.59 -0.39 -6.80
CA VAL A 107 19.91 -1.25 -7.94
C VAL A 107 18.65 -1.43 -8.78
N VAL A 108 18.41 -0.49 -9.69
CA VAL A 108 17.15 -0.41 -10.43
C VAL A 108 17.33 -0.58 -11.95
N GLY A 109 16.24 -0.97 -12.60
CA GLY A 109 16.18 -1.07 -14.06
C GLY A 109 16.23 0.29 -14.77
N ARG A 110 16.38 0.27 -16.10
CA ARG A 110 16.54 1.49 -16.92
C ARG A 110 15.38 2.48 -16.77
N VAL A 111 14.14 1.98 -16.72
CA VAL A 111 12.94 2.83 -16.57
C VAL A 111 12.97 3.58 -15.24
N ALA A 112 13.27 2.89 -14.15
CA ALA A 112 13.38 3.49 -12.83
C ALA A 112 14.53 4.52 -12.76
N LEU A 113 15.69 4.24 -13.37
CA LEU A 113 16.77 5.21 -13.47
C LEU A 113 16.33 6.49 -14.20
N VAL A 114 15.72 6.35 -15.38
CA VAL A 114 15.24 7.49 -16.17
C VAL A 114 14.18 8.27 -15.39
N SER A 115 13.26 7.59 -14.70
CA SER A 115 12.28 8.25 -13.83
C SER A 115 12.97 9.03 -12.71
N ARG A 116 13.97 8.48 -12.02
CA ARG A 116 14.69 9.17 -10.94
C ARG A 116 15.42 10.41 -11.44
N ILE A 117 16.06 10.35 -12.61
CA ILE A 117 16.75 11.50 -13.21
C ILE A 117 15.75 12.58 -13.62
N THR A 118 14.72 12.20 -14.39
CA THR A 118 13.70 13.17 -14.86
C THR A 118 12.94 13.80 -13.72
N ALA A 119 12.60 13.03 -12.69
CA ALA A 119 11.96 13.52 -11.47
C ALA A 119 12.83 14.55 -10.75
N ALA A 120 14.12 14.27 -10.54
CA ALA A 120 15.01 15.20 -9.85
C ALA A 120 15.18 16.52 -10.59
N LEU A 121 15.27 16.47 -11.93
CA LEU A 121 15.32 17.67 -12.77
C LEU A 121 14.00 18.43 -12.72
N ALA A 122 12.87 17.74 -12.87
CA ALA A 122 11.55 18.35 -12.83
C ALA A 122 11.24 18.96 -11.45
N SER A 123 11.50 18.25 -10.36
CA SER A 123 11.25 18.74 -9.01
C SER A 123 12.14 19.93 -8.67
N GLY A 124 13.42 19.89 -9.08
CA GLY A 124 14.33 21.03 -8.92
C GLY A 124 13.88 22.25 -9.73
N ALA A 125 13.47 22.05 -10.98
CA ALA A 125 12.95 23.10 -11.86
C ALA A 125 11.69 23.76 -11.28
N VAL A 126 10.72 22.96 -10.82
CA VAL A 126 9.47 23.46 -10.22
C VAL A 126 9.77 24.17 -8.90
N LEU A 127 10.57 23.58 -8.01
CA LEU A 127 10.90 24.16 -6.70
C LEU A 127 11.57 25.52 -6.83
N LEU A 128 12.52 25.64 -7.75
CA LEU A 128 13.26 26.89 -7.99
C LEU A 128 12.53 27.85 -8.94
N GLN A 129 11.40 27.43 -9.51
CA GLN A 129 10.69 28.16 -10.57
C GLN A 129 11.59 28.48 -11.78
N ILE A 130 12.48 27.54 -12.14
CA ILE A 130 13.42 27.65 -13.25
C ILE A 130 13.07 26.60 -14.30
N GLY A 131 12.51 27.03 -15.43
CA GLY A 131 12.20 26.14 -16.53
C GLY A 131 11.12 26.69 -17.46
N PRO A 132 10.71 25.90 -18.47
CA PRO A 132 9.62 26.31 -19.35
C PRO A 132 8.29 26.32 -18.60
N ALA A 133 7.41 27.26 -18.96
CA ALA A 133 6.11 27.46 -18.30
C ALA A 133 5.27 26.18 -18.23
N TRP A 134 5.29 25.34 -19.27
CA TRP A 134 4.56 24.07 -19.28
C TRP A 134 5.00 23.11 -18.17
N LEU A 135 6.23 23.22 -17.66
CA LEU A 135 6.75 22.35 -16.59
C LEU A 135 6.51 22.95 -15.20
N VAL A 136 6.83 24.24 -15.03
CA VAL A 136 6.85 24.89 -13.71
C VAL A 136 5.50 25.47 -13.27
N SER A 137 4.50 25.47 -14.14
CA SER A 137 3.19 26.05 -13.83
C SER A 137 2.47 25.35 -12.68
N ASP A 138 1.61 26.11 -12.01
CA ASP A 138 0.73 25.65 -10.93
C ASP A 138 -0.40 24.74 -11.41
N THR A 139 -0.52 24.47 -12.70
CA THR A 139 -1.46 23.50 -13.28
C THR A 139 -0.79 22.20 -13.73
N THR A 140 0.54 22.14 -13.72
CA THR A 140 1.32 20.96 -14.16
C THR A 140 2.28 20.46 -13.09
N GLY A 141 3.59 20.70 -13.22
CA GLY A 141 4.59 20.22 -12.26
C GLY A 141 4.41 20.81 -10.87
N GLY A 142 3.87 22.04 -10.79
CA GLY A 142 3.49 22.69 -9.53
C GLY A 142 2.48 21.87 -8.73
N VAL A 143 1.41 21.38 -9.37
CA VAL A 143 0.39 20.52 -8.72
C VAL A 143 1.02 19.27 -8.13
N ILE A 144 1.92 18.64 -8.87
CA ILE A 144 2.54 17.38 -8.42
C ILE A 144 3.47 17.63 -7.24
N LEU A 145 4.36 18.62 -7.33
CA LEU A 145 5.36 18.86 -6.29
C LEU A 145 4.79 19.57 -5.05
N ASN A 146 3.84 20.49 -5.22
CA ASN A 146 3.34 21.34 -4.15
C ASN A 146 2.07 20.80 -3.49
N ASN A 147 1.24 20.04 -4.22
CA ASN A 147 -0.04 19.56 -3.69
C ASN A 147 -0.05 18.05 -3.48
N LEU A 148 0.47 17.26 -4.43
CA LEU A 148 0.34 15.80 -4.38
C LEU A 148 1.46 15.13 -3.57
N ILE A 149 2.72 15.36 -3.94
CA ILE A 149 3.88 14.70 -3.31
C ILE A 149 3.98 14.99 -1.81
N PRO A 150 3.73 16.21 -1.30
CA PRO A 150 3.74 16.51 0.14
C PRO A 150 2.82 15.61 0.96
N VAL A 151 1.57 15.44 0.49
CA VAL A 151 0.57 14.55 1.10
C VAL A 151 1.10 13.12 1.14
N LEU A 152 1.63 12.64 0.01
CA LEU A 152 2.14 11.27 -0.11
C LEU A 152 3.40 11.03 0.73
N LEU A 153 4.30 12.01 0.81
CA LEU A 153 5.52 11.92 1.60
C LEU A 153 5.18 11.64 3.07
N VAL A 154 4.20 12.37 3.62
CA VAL A 154 3.76 12.21 5.01
C VAL A 154 2.95 10.93 5.22
N ILE A 155 2.02 10.58 4.32
CA ILE A 155 1.26 9.34 4.45
C ILE A 155 2.19 8.11 4.40
N PHE A 156 3.14 8.10 3.46
CA PHE A 156 4.10 7.00 3.33
C PHE A 156 5.18 6.99 4.39
N PHE A 157 5.34 8.08 5.16
CA PHE A 157 6.13 8.07 6.37
C PHE A 157 5.42 7.28 7.48
N ILE A 158 4.14 7.58 7.73
CA ILE A 158 3.40 7.05 8.88
C ILE A 158 2.95 5.61 8.65
N ALA A 159 2.44 5.31 7.45
CA ALA A 159 1.79 4.04 7.16
C ALA A 159 2.66 2.83 7.51
N PRO A 160 3.94 2.73 7.10
CA PRO A 160 4.78 1.57 7.39
C PRO A 160 5.00 1.28 8.89
N PHE A 161 4.85 2.27 9.77
CA PHE A 161 4.92 2.05 11.23
C PHE A 161 3.61 1.48 11.80
N LEU A 162 2.48 1.78 11.16
CA LEU A 162 1.17 1.29 11.58
C LEU A 162 0.82 -0.07 10.96
N LEU A 163 1.33 -0.37 9.76
CA LEU A 163 1.04 -1.62 9.05
C LEU A 163 1.29 -2.90 9.87
N PRO A 164 2.40 -3.03 10.62
CA PRO A 164 2.67 -4.21 11.43
C PRO A 164 1.59 -4.49 12.48
N LEU A 165 0.90 -3.44 12.97
CA LEU A 165 -0.19 -3.56 13.93
C LEU A 165 -1.38 -4.36 13.37
N LEU A 166 -1.59 -4.33 12.05
CA LEU A 166 -2.62 -5.10 11.36
C LEU A 166 -2.12 -6.49 10.94
N THR A 167 -0.85 -6.63 10.55
CA THR A 167 -0.32 -7.84 9.89
C THR A 167 0.37 -8.83 10.81
N ASP A 168 1.07 -8.34 11.85
CA ASP A 168 2.01 -9.16 12.62
C ASP A 168 1.43 -9.59 13.97
N PHE A 169 0.40 -8.90 14.45
CA PHE A 169 -0.17 -9.12 15.78
C PHE A 169 -1.46 -9.93 15.81
N GLY A 170 -1.88 -10.60 14.72
CA GLY A 170 -2.98 -11.58 14.76
C GLY A 170 -4.34 -11.11 14.24
N LEU A 171 -4.50 -9.82 13.92
CA LEU A 171 -5.78 -9.28 13.44
C LEU A 171 -6.23 -9.95 12.12
N MET A 172 -5.29 -10.14 11.19
CA MET A 172 -5.53 -10.82 9.92
C MET A 172 -5.98 -12.27 10.08
N GLU A 173 -5.48 -12.97 11.09
CA GLU A 173 -5.88 -14.34 11.41
C GLU A 173 -7.31 -14.39 11.93
N LEU A 174 -7.67 -13.49 12.86
CA LEU A 174 -9.02 -13.43 13.42
C LEU A 174 -10.03 -13.06 12.33
N VAL A 175 -9.85 -11.89 11.71
CA VAL A 175 -10.79 -11.37 10.70
C VAL A 175 -10.78 -12.26 9.46
N GLY A 176 -9.62 -12.79 9.09
CA GLY A 176 -9.52 -13.70 7.96
C GLY A 176 -10.26 -15.00 8.18
N THR A 177 -10.24 -15.55 9.39
CA THR A 177 -11.03 -16.74 9.74
C THR A 177 -12.53 -16.47 9.66
N LEU A 178 -12.97 -15.32 10.18
CA LEU A 178 -14.38 -14.94 10.20
C LEU A 178 -14.93 -14.66 8.80
N LEU A 179 -14.17 -13.92 7.98
CA LEU A 179 -14.62 -13.45 6.66
C LEU A 179 -14.30 -14.43 5.52
N ARG A 180 -13.59 -15.53 5.78
CA ARG A 180 -13.25 -16.54 4.76
C ARG A 180 -14.47 -17.03 3.97
N LYS A 181 -15.58 -17.30 4.66
CA LYS A 181 -16.82 -17.80 4.03
C LYS A 181 -17.46 -16.79 3.09
N ILE A 182 -17.12 -15.50 3.20
CA ILE A 182 -17.59 -14.43 2.35
C ILE A 182 -16.56 -14.15 1.25
N PHE A 183 -15.30 -13.90 1.62
CA PHE A 183 -14.26 -13.49 0.69
C PHE A 183 -13.89 -14.56 -0.34
N ARG A 184 -13.87 -15.83 0.05
CA ARG A 184 -13.50 -16.91 -0.87
C ARG A 184 -14.49 -17.07 -2.02
N PRO A 185 -15.81 -17.20 -1.80
CA PRO A 185 -16.77 -17.31 -2.90
C PRO A 185 -16.96 -16.00 -3.66
N LEU A 186 -17.00 -14.84 -2.99
CA LEU A 186 -17.29 -13.57 -3.66
C LEU A 186 -16.09 -13.09 -4.49
N PHE A 187 -14.89 -13.07 -3.91
CA PHE A 187 -13.72 -12.41 -4.49
C PHE A 187 -12.63 -13.37 -4.95
N ARG A 188 -12.75 -14.69 -4.68
CA ARG A 188 -11.67 -15.68 -4.89
C ARG A 188 -10.39 -15.35 -4.12
N LEU A 189 -10.54 -14.73 -2.95
CA LEU A 189 -9.45 -14.32 -2.08
C LEU A 189 -9.52 -15.02 -0.71
N PRO A 190 -8.38 -15.21 -0.02
CA PRO A 190 -8.38 -15.68 1.35
C PRO A 190 -8.98 -14.62 2.26
N GLY A 191 -9.64 -15.03 3.34
CA GLY A 191 -10.36 -14.09 4.20
C GLY A 191 -9.50 -12.96 4.77
N ARG A 192 -8.20 -13.19 4.99
CA ARG A 192 -7.28 -12.16 5.50
C ARG A 192 -7.15 -10.95 4.57
N ALA A 193 -7.44 -11.11 3.27
CA ALA A 193 -7.48 -10.02 2.30
C ALA A 193 -8.54 -8.97 2.65
N ALA A 194 -9.47 -9.25 3.56
CA ALA A 194 -10.40 -8.26 4.07
C ALA A 194 -9.72 -7.12 4.82
N ILE A 195 -8.70 -7.41 5.62
CA ILE A 195 -7.93 -6.36 6.32
C ILE A 195 -7.12 -5.54 5.32
N ASP A 196 -6.56 -6.20 4.31
CA ASP A 196 -5.84 -5.55 3.21
C ASP A 196 -6.76 -4.60 2.42
N ALA A 197 -7.95 -5.07 2.05
CA ALA A 197 -8.98 -4.29 1.37
C ALA A 197 -9.44 -3.09 2.20
N LEU A 198 -9.74 -3.28 3.49
CA LEU A 198 -10.16 -2.19 4.37
C LEU A 198 -9.04 -1.15 4.57
N ALA A 199 -7.80 -1.61 4.78
CA ALA A 199 -6.65 -0.71 4.92
C ALA A 199 -6.37 0.07 3.63
N SER A 200 -6.57 -0.56 2.47
CA SER A 200 -6.45 0.08 1.16
C SER A 200 -7.49 1.18 0.96
N TRP A 201 -8.76 0.90 1.28
CA TRP A 201 -9.87 1.83 1.08
C TRP A 201 -9.81 3.03 2.02
N MET A 202 -9.46 2.77 3.28
CA MET A 202 -9.50 3.78 4.33
C MET A 202 -8.20 4.59 4.41
N GLY A 203 -7.07 3.96 4.13
CA GLY A 203 -5.75 4.59 4.14
C GLY A 203 -5.41 5.23 2.80
N ALA A 204 -4.70 4.48 1.96
CA ALA A 204 -4.34 4.88 0.62
C ALA A 204 -4.01 3.65 -0.23
N ALA A 205 -4.28 3.71 -1.54
CA ALA A 205 -4.01 2.61 -2.46
C ALA A 205 -2.57 2.04 -2.35
N PRO A 206 -1.51 2.86 -2.24
CA PRO A 206 -0.15 2.32 -2.15
C PRO A 206 0.14 1.62 -0.82
N VAL A 207 -0.55 2.02 0.26
CA VAL A 207 -0.46 1.32 1.56
C VAL A 207 -1.03 -0.09 1.43
N GLY A 208 -2.14 -0.24 0.72
CA GLY A 208 -2.70 -1.53 0.31
C GLY A 208 -1.71 -2.41 -0.45
N VAL A 209 -1.11 -1.86 -1.51
CA VAL A 209 -0.11 -2.59 -2.32
C VAL A 209 1.09 -3.05 -1.49
N VAL A 210 1.52 -2.26 -0.51
CA VAL A 210 2.62 -2.63 0.41
C VAL A 210 2.20 -3.80 1.30
N ILE A 211 0.98 -3.77 1.86
CA ILE A 211 0.44 -4.91 2.62
C ILE A 211 0.37 -6.16 1.73
N THR A 212 -0.17 -6.02 0.52
CA THR A 212 -0.29 -7.12 -0.43
C THR A 212 1.07 -7.73 -0.77
N THR A 213 2.07 -6.90 -1.04
CA THR A 213 3.44 -7.34 -1.32
C THR A 213 4.02 -8.10 -0.13
N GLN A 214 3.90 -7.56 1.08
CA GLN A 214 4.41 -8.23 2.29
C GLN A 214 3.72 -9.58 2.53
N GLN A 215 2.40 -9.65 2.37
CA GLN A 215 1.66 -10.89 2.56
C GLN A 215 2.00 -11.93 1.47
N TYR A 216 2.20 -11.49 0.24
CA TYR A 216 2.67 -12.35 -0.85
C TYR A 216 4.08 -12.91 -0.57
N GLU A 217 5.03 -12.04 -0.24
CA GLU A 217 6.40 -12.45 0.10
C GLU A 217 6.45 -13.34 1.33
N GLN A 218 5.54 -13.16 2.30
CA GLN A 218 5.41 -14.04 3.46
C GLN A 218 4.68 -15.36 3.17
N GLY A 219 4.28 -15.64 1.93
CA GLY A 219 3.65 -16.91 1.56
C GLY A 219 2.18 -17.03 1.99
N TYR A 220 1.50 -15.89 2.19
CA TYR A 220 0.09 -15.84 2.55
C TYR A 220 -0.86 -15.68 1.38
N TYR A 221 -0.35 -15.17 0.25
CA TYR A 221 -1.08 -15.02 -1.01
C TYR A 221 -0.40 -15.81 -2.14
N THR A 222 -1.20 -16.26 -3.09
CA THR A 222 -0.71 -16.74 -4.39
C THR A 222 -0.42 -15.58 -5.35
N ASP A 223 0.29 -15.83 -6.46
CA ASP A 223 0.51 -14.82 -7.51
C ASP A 223 -0.80 -14.20 -7.99
N ARG A 224 -1.83 -15.03 -8.20
CA ARG A 224 -3.15 -14.59 -8.61
C ARG A 224 -3.85 -13.77 -7.53
N GLU A 225 -3.82 -14.23 -6.28
CA GLU A 225 -4.46 -13.52 -5.16
C GLU A 225 -3.81 -12.15 -4.96
N ALA A 226 -2.48 -12.07 -4.93
CA ALA A 226 -1.74 -10.82 -4.80
C ALA A 226 -2.02 -9.85 -5.96
N ALA A 227 -1.97 -10.33 -7.21
CA ALA A 227 -2.29 -9.51 -8.38
C ALA A 227 -3.74 -9.00 -8.36
N THR A 228 -4.68 -9.83 -7.89
CA THR A 228 -6.09 -9.45 -7.76
C THR A 228 -6.27 -8.37 -6.71
N ILE A 229 -5.70 -8.53 -5.51
CA ILE A 229 -5.81 -7.54 -4.43
C ILE A 229 -5.22 -6.20 -4.88
N ALA A 230 -3.98 -6.22 -5.41
CA ALA A 230 -3.28 -5.02 -5.85
C ALA A 230 -3.99 -4.24 -6.97
N THR A 231 -4.82 -4.90 -7.79
CA THR A 231 -5.49 -4.27 -8.94
C THR A 231 -6.95 -3.92 -8.69
N THR A 232 -7.63 -4.60 -7.74
CA THR A 232 -9.07 -4.46 -7.54
C THR A 232 -9.47 -3.90 -6.18
N PHE A 233 -8.61 -4.04 -5.16
CA PHE A 233 -8.88 -3.58 -3.79
C PHE A 233 -8.05 -2.36 -3.39
N SER A 234 -7.05 -1.98 -4.18
CA SER A 234 -6.28 -0.74 -4.01
C SER A 234 -7.02 0.47 -4.60
N VAL A 235 -8.25 0.70 -4.11
CA VAL A 235 -9.14 1.78 -4.56
C VAL A 235 -8.70 3.13 -3.99
N VAL A 236 -9.11 4.21 -4.66
CA VAL A 236 -8.92 5.58 -4.19
C VAL A 236 -9.51 5.80 -2.80
N SER A 237 -8.80 6.52 -1.93
CA SER A 237 -9.27 6.81 -0.57
C SER A 237 -10.44 7.78 -0.59
N VAL A 238 -11.29 7.73 0.45
CA VAL A 238 -12.43 8.66 0.63
C VAL A 238 -11.96 10.12 0.56
N ALA A 239 -10.87 10.43 1.25
CA ALA A 239 -10.31 11.78 1.30
C ALA A 239 -9.86 12.27 -0.08
N PHE A 240 -9.16 11.42 -0.86
CA PHE A 240 -8.73 11.81 -2.20
C PHE A 240 -9.93 11.92 -3.16
N ALA A 241 -10.91 11.03 -3.05
CA ALA A 241 -12.16 11.15 -3.81
C ALA A 241 -12.89 12.46 -3.51
N PHE A 242 -12.82 12.95 -2.26
CA PHE A 242 -13.36 14.25 -1.87
C PHE A 242 -12.57 15.41 -2.51
N VAL A 243 -11.24 15.41 -2.41
CA VAL A 243 -10.38 16.42 -3.04
C VAL A 243 -10.65 16.53 -4.54
N ILE A 244 -10.80 15.39 -5.22
CA ILE A 244 -11.14 15.37 -6.65
C ILE A 244 -12.50 16.02 -6.90
N ILE A 245 -13.56 15.63 -6.18
CA ILE A 245 -14.90 16.20 -6.43
C ILE A 245 -14.98 17.70 -6.09
N GLU A 246 -14.22 18.13 -5.11
CA GLU A 246 -14.06 19.54 -4.73
C GLU A 246 -13.38 20.32 -5.85
N PHE A 247 -12.30 19.79 -6.41
CA PHE A 247 -11.61 20.40 -7.55
C PHE A 247 -12.51 20.60 -8.78
N ILE A 248 -13.43 19.67 -9.05
CA ILE A 248 -14.40 19.80 -10.17
C ILE A 248 -15.63 20.65 -9.81
N GLY A 249 -15.74 21.14 -8.57
CA GLY A 249 -16.86 21.98 -8.11
C GLY A 249 -18.18 21.22 -7.89
N LEU A 250 -18.14 19.90 -7.68
CA LEU A 250 -19.33 19.05 -7.57
C LEU A 250 -19.54 18.46 -6.17
N VAL A 251 -19.03 19.10 -5.11
CA VAL A 251 -19.09 18.60 -3.71
C VAL A 251 -20.50 18.19 -3.27
N HIS A 252 -21.54 18.89 -3.73
CA HIS A 252 -22.94 18.56 -3.44
C HIS A 252 -23.38 17.17 -3.94
N LEU A 253 -22.66 16.59 -4.91
CA LEU A 253 -22.86 15.24 -5.43
C LEU A 253 -21.90 14.21 -4.81
N PHE A 254 -21.18 14.55 -3.74
CA PHE A 254 -20.16 13.64 -3.19
C PHE A 254 -20.73 12.28 -2.81
N LEU A 255 -21.88 12.23 -2.14
CA LEU A 255 -22.47 10.96 -1.72
C LEU A 255 -22.88 10.06 -2.90
N PRO A 256 -23.64 10.53 -3.91
CA PRO A 256 -23.93 9.70 -5.08
C PRO A 256 -22.67 9.35 -5.88
N TYR A 257 -21.74 10.28 -6.06
CA TYR A 257 -20.45 10.02 -6.71
C TYR A 257 -19.69 8.89 -6.00
N TYR A 258 -19.46 9.03 -4.70
CA TYR A 258 -18.72 8.03 -3.93
C TYR A 258 -19.47 6.69 -3.85
N GLY A 259 -20.80 6.73 -3.79
CA GLY A 259 -21.65 5.53 -3.91
C GLY A 259 -21.42 4.77 -5.21
N THR A 260 -21.34 5.47 -6.35
CA THR A 260 -21.04 4.83 -7.64
C THR A 260 -19.63 4.23 -7.67
N VAL A 261 -18.63 4.90 -7.09
CA VAL A 261 -17.26 4.38 -6.96
C VAL A 261 -17.24 3.10 -6.12
N LEU A 262 -18.00 3.07 -5.02
CA LEU A 262 -18.09 1.89 -4.15
C LEU A 262 -18.75 0.71 -4.85
N VAL A 263 -19.89 0.92 -5.50
CA VAL A 263 -20.60 -0.14 -6.25
C VAL A 263 -19.73 -0.64 -7.40
N ALA A 264 -19.16 0.26 -8.20
CA ALA A 264 -18.29 -0.11 -9.30
C ALA A 264 -17.04 -0.87 -8.81
N GLY A 265 -16.43 -0.43 -7.71
CA GLY A 265 -15.28 -1.09 -7.10
C GLY A 265 -15.60 -2.50 -6.60
N VAL A 266 -16.71 -2.68 -5.88
CA VAL A 266 -17.16 -4.01 -5.42
C VAL A 266 -17.48 -4.92 -6.61
N MET A 267 -18.18 -4.41 -7.62
CA MET A 267 -18.48 -5.19 -8.83
C MET A 267 -17.21 -5.57 -9.60
N ALA A 268 -16.25 -4.65 -9.73
CA ALA A 268 -14.95 -4.95 -10.32
C ALA A 268 -14.20 -6.02 -9.50
N ALA A 269 -14.18 -5.92 -8.17
CA ALA A 269 -13.57 -6.93 -7.31
C ALA A 269 -14.21 -8.32 -7.42
N ILE A 270 -15.51 -8.40 -7.77
CA ILE A 270 -16.20 -9.66 -8.05
C ILE A 270 -15.87 -10.18 -9.46
N VAL A 271 -15.89 -9.31 -10.47
CA VAL A 271 -15.78 -9.73 -11.88
C VAL A 271 -14.33 -9.96 -12.31
N MET A 272 -13.43 -9.03 -11.99
CA MET A 272 -12.03 -9.01 -12.45
C MET A 272 -11.23 -10.30 -12.14
N PRO A 273 -11.31 -10.93 -10.96
CA PRO A 273 -10.60 -12.19 -10.69
C PRO A 273 -11.07 -13.37 -11.54
N ARG A 274 -12.22 -13.23 -12.24
CA ARG A 274 -12.83 -14.27 -13.06
C ARG A 274 -12.53 -14.09 -14.55
N ILE A 275 -12.06 -12.92 -14.98
CA ILE A 275 -11.73 -12.64 -16.37
C ILE A 275 -10.20 -12.53 -16.59
N PRO A 276 -9.69 -12.83 -17.80
CA PRO A 276 -8.29 -12.60 -18.14
C PRO A 276 -7.93 -11.10 -18.05
N PRO A 277 -6.68 -10.73 -17.69
CA PRO A 277 -5.53 -11.62 -17.47
C PRO A 277 -5.46 -12.22 -16.06
N LEU A 278 -6.23 -11.71 -15.09
CA LEU A 278 -6.13 -12.14 -13.68
C LEU A 278 -6.53 -13.61 -13.49
N SER A 279 -7.58 -14.07 -14.17
CA SER A 279 -7.99 -15.47 -14.08
C SER A 279 -6.96 -16.47 -14.63
N ARG A 280 -6.00 -16.00 -15.43
CA ARG A 280 -4.91 -16.81 -16.02
C ARG A 280 -3.63 -16.80 -15.19
N LYS A 281 -3.55 -16.03 -14.10
CA LYS A 281 -2.40 -16.05 -13.19
C LYS A 281 -2.35 -17.35 -12.39
N SER A 282 -1.15 -17.82 -12.07
CA SER A 282 -0.90 -19.03 -11.28
C SER A 282 -1.35 -18.88 -9.83
N ASP A 283 -1.76 -20.00 -9.23
CA ASP A 283 -2.00 -20.09 -7.78
C ASP A 283 -0.73 -20.56 -7.02
N ASN A 284 0.45 -20.20 -7.52
CA ASN A 284 1.71 -20.51 -6.84
C ASN A 284 1.95 -19.51 -5.70
N TYR A 285 2.56 -20.00 -4.62
CA TYR A 285 3.05 -19.17 -3.54
C TYR A 285 4.49 -18.73 -3.81
N TYR A 286 4.94 -17.69 -3.11
CA TYR A 286 6.31 -17.22 -3.18
C TYR A 286 7.30 -18.35 -2.82
N ALA A 287 8.05 -18.80 -3.84
CA ALA A 287 8.84 -20.04 -3.79
C ALA A 287 9.82 -20.14 -2.61
N PRO A 288 10.50 -19.05 -2.16
CA PRO A 288 11.42 -19.13 -1.02
C PRO A 288 10.78 -19.51 0.32
N ILE A 289 9.48 -19.23 0.52
CA ILE A 289 8.80 -19.40 1.82
C ILE A 289 7.68 -20.44 1.75
N GLY A 290 7.09 -20.66 0.57
CA GLY A 290 5.98 -21.60 0.38
C GLY A 290 4.69 -21.16 1.05
N LYS A 291 3.71 -22.07 1.14
CA LYS A 291 2.38 -21.77 1.70
C LYS A 291 2.42 -21.71 3.23
N GLN A 292 2.12 -20.55 3.79
CA GLN A 292 2.02 -20.35 5.25
C GLN A 292 0.57 -20.43 5.78
N LEU A 293 -0.43 -20.40 4.90
CA LEU A 293 -1.84 -20.38 5.29
C LEU A 293 -2.41 -21.79 5.50
N ALA A 294 -2.71 -22.16 6.75
CA ALA A 294 -3.56 -23.30 7.06
C ALA A 294 -5.04 -22.88 6.96
N GLU A 295 -5.64 -23.05 5.78
CA GLU A 295 -7.03 -22.64 5.56
C GLU A 295 -8.06 -23.58 6.23
N GLU A 296 -7.73 -24.82 6.57
CA GLU A 296 -8.72 -25.75 7.10
C GLU A 296 -9.10 -25.43 8.56
N SER A 297 -10.35 -25.00 8.77
CA SER A 297 -10.91 -24.86 10.10
C SER A 297 -11.32 -26.24 10.61
N PRO A 298 -11.01 -26.61 11.87
CA PRO A 298 -11.58 -27.79 12.49
C PRO A 298 -13.10 -27.71 12.43
N ARG A 299 -13.77 -28.75 11.90
CA ARG A 299 -15.25 -28.80 11.78
C ARG A 299 -15.99 -28.71 13.13
N THR A 300 -15.27 -28.87 14.24
CA THR A 300 -15.78 -29.02 15.60
C THR A 300 -15.69 -27.75 16.46
N ARG A 301 -15.13 -26.64 15.94
CA ARG A 301 -14.99 -25.38 16.70
C ARG A 301 -15.71 -24.21 16.02
N SER A 302 -16.14 -23.24 16.83
CA SER A 302 -16.65 -21.97 16.30
C SER A 302 -15.54 -21.20 15.58
N LEU A 303 -15.88 -20.50 14.49
CA LEU A 303 -14.92 -19.70 13.72
C LEU A 303 -14.27 -18.62 14.59
N LEU A 304 -15.01 -18.04 15.52
CA LEU A 304 -14.50 -17.01 16.43
C LEU A 304 -13.43 -17.58 17.37
N SER A 305 -13.73 -18.70 18.04
CA SER A 305 -12.75 -19.33 18.95
C SER A 305 -11.49 -19.77 18.21
N TRP A 306 -11.64 -20.28 16.99
CA TRP A 306 -10.52 -20.70 16.16
C TRP A 306 -9.68 -19.52 15.67
N GLY A 307 -10.34 -18.47 15.16
CA GLY A 307 -9.67 -17.25 14.72
C GLY A 307 -8.91 -16.55 15.84
N LEU A 308 -9.49 -16.51 17.05
CA LEU A 308 -8.84 -15.93 18.22
C LEU A 308 -7.61 -16.72 18.66
N GLU A 309 -7.68 -18.05 18.64
CA GLU A 309 -6.52 -18.92 18.92
C GLU A 309 -5.39 -18.69 17.92
N LEU A 310 -5.70 -18.64 16.61
CA LEU A 310 -4.73 -18.32 15.57
C LEU A 310 -4.12 -16.92 15.76
N ALA A 311 -4.94 -15.94 16.11
CA ALA A 311 -4.50 -14.57 16.34
C ALA A 311 -3.52 -14.45 17.51
N ILE A 312 -3.81 -15.13 18.64
CA ILE A 312 -2.91 -15.15 19.80
C ILE A 312 -1.62 -15.89 19.46
N LEU A 313 -1.69 -17.00 18.73
CA LEU A 313 -0.51 -17.74 18.28
C LEU A 313 0.37 -16.90 17.34
N ARG A 314 -0.24 -16.10 16.45
CA ARG A 314 0.47 -15.13 15.61
C ARG A 314 1.13 -14.06 16.46
N ALA A 315 0.40 -13.43 17.37
CA ALA A 315 0.91 -12.39 18.26
C ALA A 315 2.09 -12.86 19.13
N ARG A 316 2.06 -14.12 19.59
CA ARG A 316 3.19 -14.73 20.33
C ARG A 316 4.46 -14.85 19.50
N ARG A 317 4.33 -15.03 18.18
CA ARG A 317 5.44 -15.16 17.22
C ARG A 317 5.80 -13.84 16.55
N ALA A 318 5.13 -12.74 16.92
CA ALA A 318 5.40 -11.43 16.36
C ALA A 318 6.87 -11.05 16.59
N PRO A 319 7.53 -10.40 15.61
CA PRO A 319 8.89 -9.91 15.79
C PRO A 319 8.99 -8.91 16.96
N ALA A 320 10.17 -8.78 17.56
CA ALA A 320 10.41 -7.76 18.57
C ALA A 320 10.29 -6.33 17.98
N TRP A 321 9.86 -5.36 18.78
CA TRP A 321 9.67 -3.96 18.36
C TRP A 321 10.85 -3.35 17.58
N PRO A 322 12.14 -3.54 17.95
CA PRO A 322 13.24 -3.00 17.17
C PRO A 322 13.32 -3.55 15.75
N VAL A 323 12.93 -4.83 15.55
CA VAL A 323 12.86 -5.45 14.23
C VAL A 323 11.72 -4.85 13.42
N ILE A 324 10.57 -4.64 14.05
CA ILE A 324 9.39 -4.00 13.42
C ILE A 324 9.74 -2.58 12.98
N LEU A 325 10.30 -1.76 13.87
CA LEU A 325 10.68 -0.38 13.56
C LEU A 325 11.74 -0.30 12.46
N ARG A 326 12.72 -1.20 12.45
CA ARG A 326 13.72 -1.27 11.38
C ARG A 326 13.09 -1.61 10.03
N ARG A 327 12.15 -2.57 9.99
CA ARG A 327 11.41 -2.91 8.77
C ARG A 327 10.57 -1.73 8.29
N ALA A 328 9.85 -1.05 9.19
CA ALA A 328 9.08 0.14 8.88
C ALA A 328 9.94 1.22 8.22
N TRP A 329 11.11 1.53 8.80
CA TRP A 329 12.05 2.49 8.22
C TRP A 329 12.55 2.09 6.82
N ILE A 330 12.88 0.81 6.61
CA ILE A 330 13.29 0.33 5.29
C ILE A 330 12.16 0.51 4.27
N ASN A 331 10.92 0.20 4.66
CA ASN A 331 9.75 0.37 3.80
C ASN A 331 9.47 1.85 3.49
N VAL A 332 9.65 2.76 4.44
CA VAL A 332 9.55 4.21 4.19
C VAL A 332 10.55 4.62 3.11
N LEU A 333 11.81 4.22 3.26
CA LEU A 333 12.86 4.54 2.29
C LEU A 333 12.59 3.93 0.91
N ASP A 334 12.12 2.68 0.86
CA ASP A 334 11.76 2.04 -0.40
C ASP A 334 10.65 2.80 -1.12
N ILE A 335 9.55 3.07 -0.42
CA ILE A 335 8.42 3.81 -0.97
C ILE A 335 8.86 5.20 -1.43
N TRP A 336 9.63 5.92 -0.61
CA TRP A 336 10.10 7.26 -0.95
C TRP A 336 11.02 7.28 -2.17
N PHE A 337 12.02 6.41 -2.23
CA PHE A 337 12.99 6.40 -3.32
C PHE A 337 12.46 5.77 -4.60
N THR A 338 11.43 4.92 -4.51
CA THR A 338 10.84 4.23 -5.65
C THR A 338 9.60 4.97 -6.18
N LEU A 339 8.65 5.33 -5.32
CA LEU A 339 7.37 5.90 -5.76
C LEU A 339 7.43 7.41 -5.99
N LEU A 340 8.07 8.21 -5.12
CA LEU A 340 8.02 9.67 -5.28
C LEU A 340 8.63 10.15 -6.62
N PRO A 341 9.78 9.63 -7.08
CA PRO A 341 10.30 10.01 -8.39
C PRO A 341 9.38 9.56 -9.52
N LEU A 342 8.80 8.37 -9.43
CA LEU A 342 7.89 7.86 -10.44
C LEU A 342 6.64 8.74 -10.56
N ILE A 343 6.08 9.19 -9.44
CA ILE A 343 4.93 10.08 -9.38
C ILE A 343 5.29 11.47 -9.94
N MET A 344 6.46 12.01 -9.58
CA MET A 344 6.92 13.28 -10.13
C MET A 344 7.02 13.21 -11.66
N THR A 345 7.68 12.20 -12.20
CA THR A 345 7.85 12.06 -13.65
C THR A 345 6.53 11.81 -14.37
N ILE A 346 5.79 10.76 -13.99
CA ILE A 346 4.58 10.36 -14.72
C ILE A 346 3.46 11.36 -14.49
N GLY A 347 3.28 11.84 -13.26
CA GLY A 347 2.26 12.83 -12.92
C GLY A 347 2.47 14.14 -13.66
N THR A 348 3.71 14.64 -13.70
CA THR A 348 4.00 15.89 -14.43
C THR A 348 3.78 15.71 -15.93
N LEU A 349 4.25 14.60 -16.51
CA LEU A 349 4.00 14.31 -17.93
C LEU A 349 2.51 14.20 -18.24
N ALA A 350 1.74 13.54 -17.38
CA ALA A 350 0.30 13.39 -17.56
C ALA A 350 -0.43 14.75 -17.56
N LEU A 351 -0.08 15.64 -16.62
CA LEU A 351 -0.68 16.98 -16.55
C LEU A 351 -0.25 17.87 -17.72
N VAL A 352 1.02 17.80 -18.13
CA VAL A 352 1.52 18.51 -19.33
C VAL A 352 0.75 18.07 -20.56
N LEU A 353 0.52 16.77 -20.72
CA LEU A 353 -0.29 16.24 -21.82
C LEU A 353 -1.76 16.65 -21.69
N ALA A 354 -2.31 16.66 -20.49
CA ALA A 354 -3.70 17.08 -20.26
C ALA A 354 -3.93 18.55 -20.60
N GLU A 355 -3.02 19.42 -20.19
CA GLU A 355 -3.17 20.88 -20.34
C GLU A 355 -2.83 21.35 -21.75
N HIS A 356 -1.83 20.73 -22.39
CA HIS A 356 -1.31 21.21 -23.67
C HIS A 356 -1.70 20.36 -24.88
N THR A 357 -2.44 19.26 -24.69
CA THR A 357 -2.85 18.40 -25.81
C THR A 357 -4.31 17.95 -25.70
N PRO A 358 -4.99 17.70 -26.84
CA PRO A 358 -6.36 17.20 -26.84
C PRO A 358 -6.47 15.70 -26.53
N ILE A 359 -5.39 15.02 -26.11
CA ILE A 359 -5.36 13.56 -25.94
C ILE A 359 -6.48 13.09 -25.00
N PHE A 360 -6.65 13.74 -23.86
CA PHE A 360 -7.70 13.37 -22.91
C PHE A 360 -9.11 13.73 -23.41
N ARG A 361 -9.24 14.79 -24.22
CA ARG A 361 -10.50 15.11 -24.91
C ARG A 361 -10.87 14.00 -25.89
N TRP A 362 -9.91 13.49 -26.66
CA TRP A 362 -10.14 12.37 -27.57
C TRP A 362 -10.44 11.07 -26.83
N ALA A 363 -9.76 10.82 -25.72
CA ALA A 363 -10.05 9.67 -24.86
C ALA A 363 -11.45 9.75 -24.22
N ALA A 364 -11.95 10.96 -23.94
CA ALA A 364 -13.27 11.19 -23.37
C ALA A 364 -14.41 11.10 -24.41
N LEU A 365 -14.14 11.37 -25.69
CA LEU A 365 -15.16 11.38 -26.77
C LEU A 365 -16.07 10.14 -26.80
N PRO A 366 -15.56 8.88 -26.67
CA PRO A 366 -16.40 7.69 -26.66
C PRO A 366 -17.37 7.61 -25.47
N PHE A 367 -17.11 8.35 -24.39
CA PHE A 367 -17.94 8.37 -23.19
C PHE A 367 -19.02 9.45 -23.23
N VAL A 368 -18.88 10.48 -24.09
CA VAL A 368 -19.85 11.58 -24.24
C VAL A 368 -21.28 11.10 -24.52
N PRO A 369 -21.55 10.06 -25.33
CA PRO A 369 -22.92 9.59 -25.54
C PRO A 369 -23.57 8.92 -24.32
N PHE A 370 -22.77 8.57 -23.31
CA PHE A 370 -23.21 7.87 -22.09
C PHE A 370 -23.28 8.78 -20.85
N LEU A 371 -22.82 10.03 -20.98
CA LEU A 371 -22.83 11.09 -19.96
C LEU A 371 -23.89 12.13 -20.33
#